data_AF-A0A372NWU7-F1
#
_entry.id   AF-A0A372NWU7-F1
#
_cell.length_a   1.000
_cell.length_b   1.000
_cell.length_c   1.000
_cell.angle_alpha   90.00
_cell.angle_beta   90.00
_cell.angle_gamma   90.00
#
_symmetry.space_group_name_H-M   'P 1'
#
loop_
_entity.id
_entity.type
_entity.pdbx_description
1 polymer ?
#
loop_
_entity_poly.entity_id
_entity_poly.type
_entity_poly.pdbx_seq_one_letter_code
_entity_poly.pdbx_strand_id
1 'polypeptide(L)'
;MKKYLLGILFCACITALSSFIWQGNDYASFKNDFLTLINKKRATGCNCGNKWYPPAPPLVWNNQLEDAAIGHAKDMAGKNYFSHDSKDGRSMSTRIVQAGYEFKGWKSFTTGENIAFGQQTIEEVQAGWFKSEGHCRNLMNPAFKEVGVAEKNHFWVQDFGGRVAFSPEQQQMIKEGKFKLIQH
;
A
#
# COMPACT_ATOMS: atom_id res chain seq x y z
N MET A 1 -43.85 -24.33 -56.41
CA MET A 1 -42.88 -25.42 -56.10
C MET A 1 -41.52 -24.81 -55.81
N LYS A 2 -40.96 -25.07 -54.61
CA LYS A 2 -39.54 -24.94 -54.18
C LYS A 2 -38.93 -23.52 -54.24
N LYS A 3 -38.23 -22.97 -53.25
CA LYS A 3 -37.66 -23.44 -51.97
C LYS A 3 -37.35 -22.19 -51.12
N TYR A 4 -37.50 -22.32 -49.81
CA TYR A 4 -37.02 -21.39 -48.79
C TYR A 4 -35.48 -21.40 -48.74
N LEU A 5 -34.86 -20.23 -48.55
CA LEU A 5 -33.56 -20.14 -47.88
C LEU A 5 -33.65 -19.11 -46.75
N LEU A 6 -33.53 -19.64 -45.53
CA LEU A 6 -33.26 -18.91 -44.30
C LEU A 6 -31.96 -18.11 -44.44
N GLY A 7 -32.02 -16.79 -44.23
CA GLY A 7 -30.87 -15.98 -43.88
C GLY A 7 -30.85 -15.78 -42.37
N ILE A 8 -29.93 -16.46 -41.69
CA ILE A 8 -29.70 -16.35 -40.25
C ILE A 8 -29.12 -14.96 -39.95
N LEU A 9 -29.87 -14.15 -39.21
CA LEU A 9 -29.39 -12.89 -38.65
C LEU A 9 -28.44 -13.22 -37.50
N PHE A 10 -27.13 -13.21 -37.74
CA PHE A 10 -26.12 -13.28 -36.68
C PHE A 10 -26.07 -11.91 -35.98
N CYS A 11 -26.89 -11.75 -34.94
CA CYS A 11 -26.74 -10.66 -33.99
C CYS A 11 -25.57 -11.01 -33.06
N ALA A 12 -24.35 -10.64 -33.46
CA ALA A 12 -23.20 -10.69 -32.58
C ALA A 12 -23.33 -9.56 -31.54
N CYS A 13 -23.93 -9.89 -30.40
CA CYS A 13 -23.94 -9.04 -29.22
C CYS A 13 -22.52 -9.04 -28.61
N ILE A 14 -21.65 -8.16 -29.09
CA ILE A 14 -20.36 -7.85 -28.46
C ILE A 14 -20.60 -6.70 -27.49
N THR A 15 -21.06 -6.98 -26.29
CA THR A 15 -21.11 -5.97 -25.21
C THR A 15 -20.71 -6.60 -23.88
N ALA A 16 -19.43 -6.50 -23.52
CA ALA A 16 -18.96 -6.53 -22.10
C ALA A 16 -17.43 -6.45 -21.90
N LEU A 17 -16.58 -6.20 -22.92
CA LEU A 17 -15.11 -6.19 -22.70
C LEU A 17 -14.52 -4.82 -22.33
N SER A 18 -15.29 -3.73 -22.38
CA SER A 18 -14.74 -2.39 -22.15
C SER A 18 -14.56 -2.04 -20.66
N SER A 19 -15.48 -2.42 -19.77
CA SER A 19 -15.44 -2.01 -18.36
C SER A 19 -14.29 -2.63 -17.55
N PHE A 20 -13.83 -3.84 -17.92
CA PHE A 20 -12.72 -4.52 -17.24
C PHE A 20 -11.34 -3.92 -17.57
N ILE A 21 -11.17 -3.36 -18.77
CA ILE A 21 -9.88 -2.82 -19.23
C ILE A 21 -9.63 -1.42 -18.65
N TRP A 22 -10.68 -0.61 -18.44
CA TRP A 22 -10.56 0.73 -17.84
C TRP A 22 -10.17 0.69 -16.36
N GLN A 23 -10.83 -0.15 -15.55
CA GLN A 23 -10.52 -0.26 -14.11
C GLN A 23 -9.08 -0.74 -13.83
N GLY A 24 -8.51 -1.58 -14.70
CA GLY A 24 -7.12 -2.02 -14.58
C GLY A 24 -6.10 -0.91 -14.87
N ASN A 25 -6.40 -0.03 -15.85
CA ASN A 25 -5.53 1.09 -16.22
C ASN A 25 -5.54 2.19 -15.16
N ASP A 26 -6.71 2.53 -14.61
CA ASP A 26 -6.84 3.57 -13.59
C ASP A 26 -6.09 3.20 -12.30
N TYR A 27 -6.14 1.91 -11.95
CA TYR A 27 -5.46 1.39 -10.77
C TYR A 27 -3.94 1.30 -10.92
N ALA A 28 -3.45 0.90 -12.10
CA ALA A 28 -2.03 0.95 -12.41
C ALA A 28 -1.51 2.40 -12.41
N SER A 29 -2.29 3.35 -12.92
CA SER A 29 -1.98 4.78 -12.85
C SER A 29 -1.88 5.24 -11.40
N PHE A 30 -2.89 4.92 -10.57
CA PHE A 30 -2.91 5.29 -9.16
C PHE A 30 -1.61 4.90 -8.42
N LYS A 31 -1.17 3.63 -8.55
CA LYS A 31 0.07 3.16 -7.92
C LYS A 31 1.29 3.95 -8.38
N ASN A 32 1.40 4.16 -9.68
CA ASN A 32 2.53 4.86 -10.30
C ASN A 32 2.56 6.33 -9.90
N ASP A 33 1.41 7.01 -9.93
CA ASP A 33 1.28 8.44 -9.57
C ASP A 33 1.62 8.64 -8.10
N PHE A 34 1.07 7.79 -7.23
CA PHE A 34 1.34 7.83 -5.81
C PHE A 34 2.84 7.63 -5.50
N LEU A 35 3.45 6.56 -6.06
CA LEU A 35 4.88 6.28 -5.89
C LEU A 35 5.76 7.39 -6.47
N THR A 36 5.40 7.93 -7.63
CA THR A 36 6.17 9.01 -8.27
C THR A 36 6.23 10.22 -7.36
N LEU A 37 5.09 10.65 -6.82
CA LEU A 37 5.03 11.85 -5.97
C LEU A 37 5.82 11.68 -4.66
N ILE A 38 5.61 10.55 -3.96
CA ILE A 38 6.28 10.31 -2.68
C ILE A 38 7.79 10.09 -2.88
N ASN A 39 8.19 9.32 -3.89
CA ASN A 39 9.60 9.02 -4.15
C ASN A 39 10.36 10.24 -4.67
N LYS A 40 9.71 11.13 -5.44
CA LYS A 40 10.28 12.43 -5.80
C LYS A 40 10.63 13.24 -4.55
N LYS A 41 9.73 13.27 -3.56
CA LYS A 41 9.98 13.98 -2.30
C LYS A 41 11.04 13.29 -1.43
N ARG A 42 11.01 11.96 -1.34
CA ARG A 42 12.02 11.17 -0.63
C ARG A 42 13.41 11.37 -1.23
N ALA A 43 13.54 11.49 -2.54
CA ALA A 43 14.83 11.73 -3.20
C ALA A 43 15.46 13.09 -2.87
N THR A 44 14.67 14.10 -2.50
CA THR A 44 15.19 15.44 -2.18
C THR A 44 15.41 15.69 -0.69
N GLY A 45 14.77 14.90 0.19
CA GLY A 45 14.69 15.24 1.61
C GLY A 45 13.68 16.36 1.89
N CYS A 46 13.36 16.58 3.16
CA CYS A 46 12.54 17.71 3.61
C CYS A 46 12.60 17.91 5.13
N ASN A 47 12.09 19.06 5.57
CA ASN A 47 11.74 19.26 6.97
C ASN A 47 10.42 18.57 7.31
N CYS A 48 10.41 17.82 8.41
CA CYS A 48 9.22 17.33 9.08
C CYS A 48 9.10 18.07 10.42
N GLY A 49 8.18 19.02 10.50
CA GLY A 49 8.21 20.01 11.59
C GLY A 49 9.52 20.79 11.56
N ASN A 50 10.19 20.88 12.72
CA ASN A 50 11.47 21.57 12.86
C ASN A 50 12.70 20.69 12.56
N LYS A 51 12.49 19.42 12.18
CA LYS A 51 13.58 18.46 11.95
C LYS A 51 13.80 18.21 10.47
N TRP A 52 15.04 18.39 10.01
CA TRP A 52 15.46 17.97 8.68
C TRP A 52 15.57 16.44 8.58
N TYR A 53 14.96 15.87 7.55
CA TYR A 53 15.16 14.50 7.11
C TYR A 53 15.93 14.51 5.78
N PRO A 54 17.09 13.83 5.69
CA PRO A 54 17.84 13.74 4.44
C PRO A 54 17.08 12.90 3.40
N PRO A 55 17.57 12.86 2.14
CA PRO A 55 17.05 11.95 1.14
C PRO A 55 16.91 10.50 1.67
N ALA A 56 15.79 9.88 1.37
CA ALA A 56 15.48 8.49 1.73
C ALA A 56 15.39 7.62 0.46
N PRO A 57 15.77 6.33 0.52
CA PRO A 57 15.62 5.42 -0.61
C PRO A 57 14.17 5.36 -1.11
N PRO A 58 13.93 5.12 -2.41
CA PRO A 58 12.58 5.01 -2.92
C PRO A 58 11.83 3.84 -2.27
N LEU A 59 10.54 4.03 -2.04
CA LEU A 59 9.62 2.97 -1.67
C LEU A 59 9.20 2.20 -2.91
N VAL A 60 8.93 0.91 -2.74
CA VAL A 60 8.27 0.08 -3.75
C VAL A 60 6.87 -0.31 -3.29
N TRP A 61 5.97 -0.58 -4.23
CA TRP A 61 4.62 -1.01 -3.89
C TRP A 61 4.64 -2.44 -3.34
N ASN A 62 3.83 -2.71 -2.31
CA ASN A 62 3.61 -4.05 -1.78
C ASN A 62 2.09 -4.32 -1.63
N ASN A 63 1.61 -5.37 -2.30
CA ASN A 63 0.17 -5.68 -2.34
C ASN A 63 -0.38 -6.13 -0.97
N GLN A 64 0.43 -6.71 -0.08
CA GLN A 64 -0.03 -7.12 1.26
C GLN A 64 -0.29 -5.90 2.15
N LEU A 65 0.57 -4.87 2.05
CA LEU A 65 0.33 -3.60 2.74
C LEU A 65 -0.90 -2.88 2.18
N GLU A 66 -1.11 -2.98 0.87
CA GLU A 66 -2.28 -2.42 0.22
C GLU A 66 -3.57 -3.15 0.65
N ASP A 67 -3.56 -4.47 0.74
CA ASP A 67 -4.71 -5.24 1.23
C ASP A 67 -5.09 -4.83 2.67
N ALA A 68 -4.10 -4.60 3.52
CA ALA A 68 -4.30 -4.06 4.87
C ALA A 68 -4.93 -2.65 4.83
N ALA A 69 -4.39 -1.76 4.00
CA ALA A 69 -4.90 -0.41 3.82
C ALA A 69 -6.33 -0.38 3.28
N ILE A 70 -6.66 -1.22 2.28
CA ILE A 70 -8.00 -1.40 1.73
C ILE A 70 -8.96 -1.83 2.83
N GLY A 71 -8.55 -2.82 3.64
CA GLY A 71 -9.34 -3.33 4.74
C GLY A 71 -9.68 -2.25 5.76
N HIS A 72 -8.70 -1.45 6.16
CA HIS A 72 -8.89 -0.40 7.17
C HIS A 72 -9.67 0.81 6.64
N ALA A 73 -9.41 1.24 5.39
CA ALA A 73 -10.18 2.31 4.76
C ALA A 73 -11.67 1.93 4.65
N LYS A 74 -11.97 0.69 4.25
CA LYS A 74 -13.35 0.16 4.22
C LYS A 74 -13.97 0.07 5.61
N ASP A 75 -13.21 -0.31 6.63
CA ASP A 75 -13.71 -0.41 8.01
C ASP A 75 -14.09 0.98 8.56
N MET A 76 -13.20 1.96 8.41
CA MET A 76 -13.44 3.36 8.79
C MET A 76 -14.64 3.96 8.06
N ALA A 77 -14.72 3.78 6.74
CA ALA A 77 -15.82 4.26 5.92
C ALA A 77 -17.15 3.57 6.28
N GLY A 78 -17.16 2.25 6.47
CA GLY A 78 -18.37 1.47 6.75
C GLY A 78 -18.92 1.67 8.16
N LYS A 79 -18.07 2.00 9.12
CA LYS A 79 -18.44 2.21 10.54
C LYS A 79 -18.35 3.66 11.00
N ASN A 80 -18.16 4.58 10.05
CA ASN A 80 -18.08 6.04 10.23
C ASN A 80 -17.19 6.45 11.42
N TYR A 81 -15.89 6.13 11.34
CA TYR A 81 -14.91 6.53 12.35
C TYR A 81 -13.54 6.79 11.74
N PHE A 82 -12.69 7.50 12.47
CA PHE A 82 -11.33 7.83 12.03
C PHE A 82 -10.34 7.55 13.16
N SER A 83 -9.55 6.48 13.01
CA SER A 83 -8.61 6.01 14.04
C SER A 83 -7.59 5.06 13.42
N HIS A 84 -6.38 5.01 13.99
CA HIS A 84 -5.38 3.98 13.67
C HIS A 84 -5.80 2.59 14.16
N ASP A 85 -6.52 2.51 15.27
CA ASP A 85 -7.04 1.25 15.80
C ASP A 85 -8.45 0.99 15.29
N SER A 86 -8.69 -0.25 14.88
CA SER A 86 -10.02 -0.70 14.48
C SER A 86 -10.94 -0.82 15.68
N LYS A 87 -12.25 -0.60 15.49
CA LYS A 87 -13.25 -0.71 16.57
C LYS A 87 -13.34 -2.10 17.20
N ASP A 88 -12.84 -3.14 16.52
CA ASP A 88 -12.74 -4.50 17.03
C ASP A 88 -11.43 -4.77 17.82
N GLY A 89 -10.63 -3.73 18.07
CA GLY A 89 -9.40 -3.79 18.86
C GLY A 89 -8.14 -4.13 18.08
N ARG A 90 -8.22 -4.39 16.77
CA ARG A 90 -7.03 -4.64 15.95
C ARG A 90 -6.24 -3.35 15.74
N SER A 91 -4.96 -3.41 16.07
CA SER A 91 -3.99 -2.37 15.71
C SER A 91 -3.58 -2.45 14.25
N MET A 92 -2.95 -1.38 13.74
CA MET A 92 -2.31 -1.36 12.42
C MET A 92 -1.41 -2.56 12.16
N SER A 93 -0.47 -2.86 13.07
CA SER A 93 0.44 -3.99 12.89
C SER A 93 -0.30 -5.32 12.83
N THR A 94 -1.40 -5.46 13.58
CA THR A 94 -2.26 -6.66 13.52
C THR A 94 -2.90 -6.82 12.15
N ARG A 95 -3.44 -5.73 11.57
CA ARG A 95 -4.05 -5.75 10.23
C ARG A 95 -3.01 -6.07 9.14
N ILE A 96 -1.83 -5.45 9.22
CA ILE A 96 -0.72 -5.68 8.28
C ILE A 96 -0.25 -7.14 8.30
N VAL A 97 -0.08 -7.73 9.49
CA VAL A 97 0.28 -9.15 9.62
C VAL A 97 -0.84 -10.07 9.12
N GLN A 98 -2.11 -9.76 9.41
CA GLN A 98 -3.26 -10.52 8.91
C GLN A 98 -3.39 -10.49 7.38
N ALA A 99 -2.92 -9.42 6.73
CA ALA A 99 -2.81 -9.32 5.28
C ALA A 99 -1.60 -10.11 4.69
N GLY A 100 -0.82 -10.79 5.53
CA GLY A 100 0.32 -11.61 5.13
C GLY A 100 1.66 -10.90 5.16
N TYR A 101 1.73 -9.64 5.61
CA TYR A 101 3.00 -8.92 5.73
C TYR A 101 3.73 -9.33 7.01
N GLU A 102 4.31 -10.54 7.02
CA GLU A 102 4.79 -11.22 8.23
C GLU A 102 6.28 -11.02 8.59
N PHE A 103 6.59 -11.07 9.89
CA PHE A 103 7.97 -11.03 10.42
C PHE A 103 8.82 -12.25 10.03
N LYS A 104 8.22 -13.43 9.91
CA LYS A 104 8.95 -14.70 9.83
C LYS A 104 9.88 -14.74 8.62
N GLY A 105 11.15 -15.10 8.86
CA GLY A 105 12.17 -15.22 7.82
C GLY A 105 12.96 -13.94 7.54
N TRP A 106 12.68 -12.86 8.26
CA TRP A 106 13.36 -11.57 8.09
C TRP A 106 14.27 -11.26 9.28
N LYS A 107 15.40 -10.59 8.99
CA LYS A 107 16.39 -10.15 9.97
C LYS A 107 15.90 -8.96 10.78
N SER A 108 15.13 -8.08 10.14
CA SER A 108 14.47 -6.95 10.79
C SER A 108 13.11 -6.73 10.15
N PHE A 109 12.20 -6.13 10.93
CA PHE A 109 10.83 -5.85 10.53
C PHE A 109 10.37 -4.56 11.20
N THR A 110 9.73 -3.69 10.44
CA THR A 110 9.09 -2.48 10.95
C THR A 110 7.87 -2.16 10.10
N THR A 111 6.85 -1.58 10.73
CA THR A 111 5.60 -1.16 10.09
C THR A 111 5.24 0.24 10.55
N GLY A 112 4.51 0.98 9.74
CA GLY A 112 3.96 2.30 10.08
C GLY A 112 2.70 2.59 9.29
N GLU A 113 1.92 3.57 9.72
CA GLU A 113 0.69 3.96 9.02
C GLU A 113 0.51 5.47 9.05
N ASN A 114 0.02 6.01 7.94
CA ASN A 114 -0.59 7.33 7.87
C ASN A 114 -2.05 7.17 7.48
N ILE A 115 -2.94 7.92 8.12
CA ILE A 115 -4.35 8.01 7.73
C ILE A 115 -4.72 9.45 7.43
N ALA A 116 -5.70 9.65 6.56
CA ALA A 116 -6.27 10.97 6.29
C ALA A 116 -7.76 10.85 5.95
N PHE A 117 -8.48 11.97 6.09
CA PHE A 117 -9.88 12.05 5.74
C PHE A 117 -10.20 13.37 5.02
N GLY A 118 -10.98 13.27 3.95
CA GLY A 118 -11.56 14.41 3.23
C GLY A 118 -10.76 14.90 2.01
N GLN A 119 -9.53 14.44 1.81
CA GLN A 119 -8.75 14.77 0.61
C GLN A 119 -9.32 14.03 -0.61
N GLN A 120 -9.30 14.68 -1.77
CA GLN A 120 -9.90 14.16 -3.00
C GLN A 120 -8.86 13.59 -3.96
N THR A 121 -7.60 14.02 -3.85
CA THR A 121 -6.53 13.61 -4.76
C THR A 121 -5.28 13.13 -4.03
N ILE A 122 -4.40 12.44 -4.77
CA ILE A 122 -3.09 11.98 -4.31
C ILE A 122 -2.23 13.18 -3.85
N GLU A 123 -2.26 14.28 -4.59
CA GLU A 123 -1.51 15.49 -4.30
C GLU A 123 -1.97 16.12 -2.99
N GLU A 124 -3.28 16.22 -2.78
CA GLU A 124 -3.86 16.78 -1.56
C GLU A 124 -3.49 15.96 -0.33
N VAL A 125 -3.65 14.63 -0.40
CA VAL A 125 -3.36 13.75 0.74
C VAL A 125 -1.88 13.71 1.09
N GLN A 126 -0.99 13.62 0.08
CA GLN A 126 0.45 13.65 0.33
C GLN A 126 0.91 15.01 0.86
N ALA A 127 0.40 16.11 0.30
CA ALA A 127 0.69 17.45 0.83
C ALA A 127 0.23 17.60 2.29
N GLY A 128 -0.95 17.06 2.63
CA GLY A 128 -1.46 17.01 4.00
C GLY A 128 -0.54 16.22 4.93
N TRP A 129 -0.10 15.03 4.53
CA TRP A 129 0.82 14.21 5.31
C TRP A 129 2.20 14.86 5.48
N PHE A 130 2.76 15.50 4.45
CA PHE A 130 4.04 16.22 4.61
C PHE A 130 3.95 17.45 5.52
N LYS A 131 2.77 18.07 5.66
CA LYS A 131 2.53 19.18 6.61
C LYS A 131 2.38 18.70 8.06
N SER A 132 1.97 17.46 8.29
CA SER A 132 1.89 16.86 9.62
C SER A 132 3.25 16.30 10.02
N GLU A 133 3.81 16.75 11.14
CA GLU A 133 5.13 16.25 11.59
C GLU A 133 5.15 14.72 11.73
N GLY A 134 4.14 14.14 12.40
CA GLY A 134 4.07 12.69 12.60
C GLY A 134 3.99 11.90 11.29
N HIS A 135 3.16 12.35 10.35
CA HIS A 135 3.01 11.67 9.07
C HIS A 135 4.23 11.86 8.17
N CYS A 136 4.82 13.06 8.16
CA CYS A 136 6.06 13.35 7.45
C CYS A 136 7.22 12.47 7.95
N ARG A 137 7.30 12.23 9.27
CA ARG A 137 8.30 11.31 9.83
C ARG A 137 8.17 9.90 9.26
N ASN A 138 6.94 9.40 9.08
CA ASN A 138 6.72 8.11 8.42
C ASN A 138 7.14 8.17 6.94
N LEU A 139 6.69 9.19 6.21
CA LEU A 139 7.00 9.39 4.78
C LEU A 139 8.51 9.45 4.50
N MET A 140 9.30 9.99 5.43
CA MET A 140 10.75 10.16 5.30
C MET A 140 11.58 9.12 6.09
N ASN A 141 10.95 8.12 6.70
CA ASN A 141 11.68 7.11 7.44
C ASN A 141 12.46 6.19 6.48
N PRO A 142 13.81 6.12 6.60
CA PRO A 142 14.63 5.27 5.72
C PRO A 142 14.52 3.78 6.05
N ALA A 143 13.95 3.42 7.20
CA ALA A 143 13.69 2.03 7.57
C ALA A 143 12.56 1.41 6.74
N PHE A 144 11.61 2.22 6.26
CA PHE A 144 10.58 1.77 5.34
C PHE A 144 11.13 1.63 3.91
N LYS A 145 10.80 0.50 3.30
CA LYS A 145 11.21 0.07 1.95
C LYS A 145 10.01 -0.13 1.03
N GLU A 146 8.85 -0.41 1.62
CA GLU A 146 7.64 -0.82 0.94
C GLU A 146 6.46 0.01 1.42
N VAL A 147 5.47 0.19 0.55
CA VAL A 147 4.23 0.91 0.85
C VAL A 147 3.03 0.27 0.15
N GLY A 148 1.87 0.34 0.79
CA GLY A 148 0.58 0.10 0.18
C GLY A 148 -0.38 1.22 0.58
N VAL A 149 -1.23 1.66 -0.35
CA VAL A 149 -2.16 2.77 -0.10
C VAL A 149 -3.52 2.42 -0.64
N ALA A 150 -4.55 2.81 0.09
CA ALA A 150 -5.93 2.70 -0.34
C ALA A 150 -6.73 3.94 0.04
N GLU A 151 -7.78 4.17 -0.74
CA GLU A 151 -8.79 5.18 -0.47
C GLU A 151 -10.17 4.54 -0.52
N LYS A 152 -11.05 4.91 0.43
CA LYS A 152 -12.47 4.57 0.38
C LYS A 152 -13.31 5.69 0.98
N ASN A 153 -14.19 6.30 0.17
CA ASN A 153 -15.10 7.36 0.61
C ASN A 153 -14.37 8.51 1.35
N HIS A 154 -13.26 8.96 0.79
CA HIS A 154 -12.29 9.92 1.31
C HIS A 154 -11.52 9.49 2.55
N PHE A 155 -11.64 8.25 3.00
CA PHE A 155 -10.75 7.67 4.00
C PHE A 155 -9.50 7.11 3.32
N TRP A 156 -8.37 7.74 3.58
CA TRP A 156 -7.06 7.32 3.07
C TRP A 156 -6.30 6.55 4.14
N VAL A 157 -5.70 5.44 3.73
CA VAL A 157 -4.78 4.65 4.55
C VAL A 157 -3.53 4.38 3.74
N GLN A 158 -2.37 4.67 4.32
CA GLN A 158 -1.05 4.38 3.78
C GLN A 158 -0.28 3.56 4.81
N ASP A 159 -0.06 2.30 4.48
CA ASP A 159 0.70 1.36 5.30
C ASP A 159 2.11 1.22 4.76
N PHE A 160 3.09 1.30 5.65
CA PHE A 160 4.50 1.16 5.35
C PHE A 160 5.05 -0.15 5.90
N GLY A 161 6.02 -0.69 5.18
CA GLY A 161 6.76 -1.87 5.57
C GLY A 161 8.25 -1.69 5.38
N GLY A 162 9.03 -2.23 6.30
CA GLY A 162 10.47 -2.35 6.18
C GLY A 162 10.91 -3.72 6.67
N ARG A 163 11.23 -4.62 5.74
CA ARG A 163 11.86 -5.90 6.07
C ARG A 163 13.23 -6.04 5.42
N VAL A 164 14.19 -6.59 6.16
CA VAL A 164 15.54 -6.87 5.65
C VAL A 164 15.78 -8.36 5.71
N ALA A 165 16.08 -8.97 4.56
CA ALA A 165 16.32 -10.40 4.50
C ALA A 165 17.67 -10.74 5.14
N PHE A 166 17.81 -11.98 5.62
CA PHE A 166 19.13 -12.53 5.91
C PHE A 166 19.96 -12.61 4.63
N SER A 167 21.27 -12.31 4.72
CA SER A 167 22.17 -12.55 3.59
C SER A 167 22.24 -14.06 3.27
N PRO A 168 22.64 -14.47 2.06
CA PRO A 168 22.80 -15.88 1.73
C PRO A 168 23.70 -16.63 2.72
N GLU A 169 24.77 -16.01 3.21
CA GLU A 169 25.66 -16.59 4.22
C GLU A 169 24.94 -16.75 5.56
N GLN A 170 24.17 -15.75 5.98
CA GLN A 170 23.38 -15.83 7.21
C GLN A 170 22.30 -16.92 7.11
N GLN A 171 21.66 -17.05 5.95
CA GLN A 171 20.70 -18.14 5.69
C GLN A 171 21.38 -19.51 5.78
N GLN A 172 22.60 -19.65 5.23
CA GLN A 172 23.38 -20.88 5.34
C GLN A 172 23.73 -21.20 6.80
N MET A 173 24.18 -20.21 7.58
CA MET A 173 24.50 -20.39 9.00
C MET A 173 23.26 -20.75 9.83
N ILE A 174 22.09 -20.20 9.51
CA ILE A 174 20.81 -20.57 10.14
C ILE A 174 20.48 -22.05 9.86
N LYS A 175 20.62 -22.49 8.60
CA LYS A 175 20.39 -23.89 8.21
C LYS A 175 21.32 -24.87 8.93
N GLU A 176 22.57 -24.46 9.15
CA GLU A 176 23.59 -25.25 9.85
C GLU A 176 23.44 -25.23 11.39
N GLY A 177 22.46 -24.50 11.94
CA GLY A 177 22.28 -24.35 13.39
C GLY A 177 23.36 -23.50 14.08
N LYS A 178 24.21 -22.82 13.29
CA LYS A 178 25.33 -21.98 13.78
C LYS A 178 24.94 -20.54 14.06
N PHE A 179 23.69 -20.17 13.75
CA PHE A 179 23.13 -18.85 14.02
C PHE A 179 21.80 -19.00 14.77
N LYS A 180 21.76 -18.59 16.05
CA LYS A 180 20.53 -18.58 16.84
C LYS A 180 19.85 -17.22 16.68
N LEU A 181 18.61 -17.23 16.21
CA LEU A 181 17.75 -16.06 16.21
C LEU A 181 17.34 -15.77 17.65
N ILE A 182 17.76 -14.63 18.20
CA ILE A 182 17.18 -14.12 19.45
C ILE A 182 15.78 -13.62 19.06
N GLN A 183 14.75 -14.35 19.48
CA GLN A 183 13.39 -13.85 19.40
C GLN A 183 13.25 -12.78 20.50
N HIS A 184 12.96 -11.54 20.09
CA HIS A 184 12.57 -10.47 21.01
C HIS A 184 11.05 -10.45 21.15
#